data_AF-A0AAU8YUJ8-F1
#
_entry.id   AF-A0AAU8YUJ8-F1
#
_cell.length_a   1.000
_cell.length_b   1.000
_cell.length_c   1.000
_cell.angle_alpha   90.00
_cell.angle_beta   90.00
_cell.angle_gamma   90.00
#
_symmetry.space_group_name_H-M   'P 1'
#
loop_
_entity.id
_entity.type
_entity.pdbx_description
1 polymer ?
#
loop_
_entity_poly.entity_id
_entity_poly.type
_entity_poly.pdbx_seq_one_letter_code
_entity_poly.pdbx_strand_id
1 'polypeptide(L)'
;MDKNWCILLITILREQPCTMEQAAELYDKGTLFRNKRPKEDVEDMVKFREMGFKFKEIAEIFYLDKSTVCNLVNTFKKKKAPCQEPNN
;
A
#
# COMPACT_ATOMS: atom_id res chain seq x y z
N MET A 1 -2.48 4.64 28.67
CA MET A 1 -2.01 3.47 27.90
C MET A 1 -0.68 3.85 27.29
N ASP A 2 0.30 2.95 27.34
CA ASP A 2 1.61 3.17 26.73
C ASP A 2 1.54 2.90 25.20
N LYS A 3 2.25 3.72 24.42
CA LYS A 3 2.20 3.73 22.93
C LYS A 3 2.49 2.35 22.35
N ASN A 4 3.38 1.58 22.98
CA ASN A 4 3.77 0.26 22.52
C ASN A 4 2.61 -0.75 22.58
N TRP A 5 1.77 -0.66 23.62
CA TRP A 5 0.59 -1.52 23.76
C TRP A 5 -0.49 -1.21 22.74
N CYS A 6 -0.67 0.08 22.43
CA CYS A 6 -1.60 0.49 21.37
C CYS A 6 -1.15 -0.01 19.98
N ILE A 7 0.16 0.03 19.70
CA ILE A 7 0.74 -0.48 18.44
C ILE A 7 0.52 -2.00 18.34
N LEU A 8 0.82 -2.76 19.40
CA LEU A 8 0.59 -4.20 19.45
C LEU A 8 -0.89 -4.54 19.21
N LEU A 9 -1.81 -3.79 19.83
CA LEU A 9 -3.24 -3.99 19.64
C LEU A 9 -3.66 -3.74 18.17
N ILE A 10 -3.12 -2.71 17.51
CA ILE A 10 -3.38 -2.43 16.09
C ILE A 10 -2.87 -3.57 15.20
N THR A 11 -1.70 -4.13 15.51
CA THR A 11 -1.14 -5.29 14.79
C THR A 11 -2.02 -6.54 14.94
N ILE A 12 -2.55 -6.79 16.14
CA ILE A 12 -3.37 -7.99 16.43
C ILE A 12 -4.78 -7.88 15.83
N LEU A 13 -5.39 -6.70 15.88
CA LEU A 13 -6.79 -6.52 15.48
C LEU A 13 -7.01 -6.38 13.97
N ARG A 14 -5.94 -6.25 13.16
CA ARG A 14 -6.05 -6.12 11.70
C ARG A 14 -6.19 -7.49 11.02
N GLU A 15 -7.10 -7.56 10.05
CA GLU A 15 -7.31 -8.74 9.20
C GLU A 15 -6.10 -9.05 8.29
N GLN A 16 -5.33 -8.02 7.91
CA GLN A 16 -4.09 -8.19 7.15
C GLN A 16 -2.86 -7.98 8.03
N PRO A 17 -1.82 -8.84 7.89
CA PRO A 17 -0.57 -8.67 8.62
C PRO A 17 0.05 -7.31 8.27
N CYS A 18 0.50 -6.61 9.30
CA CYS A 18 1.06 -5.26 9.18
C CYS A 18 2.33 -5.19 10.03
N THR A 19 3.36 -4.49 9.56
CA THR A 19 4.60 -4.34 10.32
C THR A 19 4.40 -3.40 11.52
N MET A 20 5.27 -3.51 12.53
CA MET A 20 5.21 -2.63 13.71
C MET A 20 5.34 -1.15 13.34
N GLU A 21 6.15 -0.82 12.34
CA GLU A 21 6.33 0.55 11.85
C GLU A 21 5.04 1.10 11.21
N GLN A 22 4.34 0.27 10.43
CA GLN A 22 3.05 0.64 9.85
C GLN A 22 1.98 0.82 10.94
N ALA A 23 1.97 -0.04 11.96
CA ALA A 23 1.06 0.07 13.10
C ALA A 23 1.35 1.32 13.95
N ALA A 24 2.62 1.69 14.11
CA ALA A 24 3.05 2.93 14.77
C ALA A 24 2.62 4.16 13.97
N GLU A 25 2.77 4.14 12.64
CA GLU A 25 2.32 5.23 11.77
C GLU A 25 0.79 5.37 11.82
N LEU A 26 0.04 4.27 11.84
CA LEU A 26 -1.41 4.25 11.99
C LEU A 26 -1.86 4.88 13.32
N TYR A 27 -1.16 4.55 14.41
CA TYR A 27 -1.42 5.15 15.73
C TYR A 27 -1.21 6.67 15.71
N ASP A 28 -0.14 7.14 15.05
CA ASP A 28 0.25 8.54 15.02
C ASP A 28 -0.69 9.41 14.14
N LYS A 29 -1.09 8.90 12.97
CA LYS A 29 -1.93 9.63 12.00
C LYS A 29 -3.42 9.67 12.37
N GLY A 30 -3.87 8.88 13.35
CA GLY A 30 -5.21 8.94 13.93
C GLY A 30 -6.39 8.67 12.97
N THR A 31 -6.14 8.21 11.74
CA THR A 31 -7.16 8.04 10.70
C THR A 31 -7.29 6.57 10.31
N LEU A 32 -8.35 5.94 10.82
CA LEU A 32 -8.75 4.56 10.48
C LEU A 32 -9.36 4.42 9.06
N PHE A 33 -9.56 5.52 8.33
CA PHE A 33 -10.34 5.51 7.11
C PHE A 33 -9.53 5.88 5.86
N ARG A 34 -9.58 4.93 4.91
CA ARG A 34 -8.97 4.91 3.58
C ARG A 34 -7.44 4.83 3.58
N ASN A 35 -6.98 3.59 3.64
CA ASN A 35 -5.90 2.89 2.91
C ASN A 35 -5.16 3.67 1.79
N LYS A 36 -4.82 4.94 2.01
CA LYS A 36 -4.04 5.75 1.09
C LYS A 36 -2.59 5.43 1.43
N ARG A 37 -2.10 4.35 0.81
CA ARG A 37 -0.70 3.95 0.90
C ARG A 37 0.20 5.17 0.61
N PRO A 38 1.37 5.25 1.26
CA PRO A 38 2.39 6.22 0.91
C PRO A 38 2.65 6.18 -0.60
N LYS A 39 2.93 7.34 -1.20
CA LYS A 39 3.28 7.38 -2.63
C LYS A 39 4.56 6.57 -2.89
N GLU A 40 5.49 6.59 -1.95
CA GLU A 40 6.75 5.86 -2.00
C GLU A 40 6.54 4.34 -2.13
N ASP A 41 5.65 3.74 -1.32
CA ASP A 41 5.26 2.32 -1.48
C ASP A 41 4.78 1.99 -2.89
N VAL A 42 3.94 2.86 -3.47
CA VAL A 42 3.37 2.64 -4.80
C VAL A 42 4.43 2.81 -5.88
N GLU A 43 5.36 3.74 -5.71
CA GLU A 43 6.51 3.91 -6.60
C GLU A 43 7.42 2.69 -6.57
N ASP A 44 7.67 2.12 -5.39
CA ASP A 44 8.48 0.92 -5.26
C ASP A 44 7.80 -0.30 -5.89
N MET A 45 6.47 -0.48 -5.71
CA MET A 45 5.69 -1.50 -6.43
C MET A 45 5.83 -1.38 -7.96
N VAL A 46 5.87 -0.15 -8.49
CA VAL A 46 6.05 0.09 -9.92
C VAL A 46 7.48 -0.26 -10.34
N LYS A 47 8.51 0.12 -9.56
CA LYS A 47 9.90 -0.26 -9.82
C LYS A 47 10.09 -1.77 -9.84
N PHE A 48 9.54 -2.50 -8.86
CA PHE A 48 9.58 -3.97 -8.87
C PHE A 48 8.91 -4.54 -10.11
N ARG A 49 7.81 -3.93 -10.57
CA ARG A 49 7.16 -4.34 -11.81
C ARG A 49 8.05 -4.09 -13.03
N GLU A 50 8.78 -2.98 -13.07
CA GLU A 50 9.74 -2.66 -14.15
C GLU A 50 10.97 -3.59 -14.11
N MET A 51 11.40 -4.03 -12.94
CA MET A 51 12.45 -5.04 -12.76
C MET A 51 12.01 -6.47 -13.15
N GLY A 52 10.74 -6.67 -13.51
CA GLY A 52 10.21 -7.96 -13.98
C GLY A 52 9.53 -8.81 -12.91
N PHE A 53 9.30 -8.28 -11.70
CA PHE A 53 8.58 -9.03 -10.67
C PHE A 53 7.10 -9.25 -11.05
N LYS A 54 6.59 -10.43 -10.67
CA LYS A 54 5.17 -10.76 -10.83
C LYS A 54 4.35 -10.04 -9.76
N PHE A 55 3.10 -9.70 -10.09
CA PHE A 55 2.20 -9.05 -9.13
C PHE A 55 1.98 -9.85 -7.84
N LYS A 56 2.12 -11.18 -7.90
CA LYS A 56 2.03 -12.06 -6.73
C LYS A 56 3.23 -11.84 -5.78
N GLU A 57 4.45 -11.83 -6.30
CA GLU A 57 5.67 -11.58 -5.52
C GLU A 57 5.60 -10.21 -4.84
N ILE A 58 5.17 -9.18 -5.59
CA ILE A 58 5.00 -7.83 -5.06
C ILE A 58 3.90 -7.82 -3.98
N ALA A 59 2.79 -8.52 -4.19
CA ALA A 59 1.75 -8.67 -3.18
C ALA A 59 2.27 -9.32 -1.89
N GLU A 60 3.14 -10.32 -2.00
CA GLU A 60 3.75 -10.99 -0.83
C GLU A 60 4.70 -10.07 -0.08
N ILE A 61 5.56 -9.31 -0.79
CA ILE A 61 6.49 -8.34 -0.18
C ILE A 61 5.74 -7.26 0.61
N PHE A 62 4.63 -6.77 0.05
CA PHE A 62 3.87 -5.67 0.64
C PHE A 62 2.68 -6.12 1.49
N TYR A 63 2.48 -7.44 1.68
CA TYR A 63 1.34 -8.03 2.39
C TYR A 63 -0.02 -7.52 1.87
N LEU A 64 -0.18 -7.49 0.55
CA LEU A 64 -1.39 -7.03 -0.13
C LEU A 64 -2.04 -8.14 -0.95
N ASP A 65 -3.29 -7.93 -1.33
CA ASP A 65 -3.89 -8.74 -2.37
C ASP A 65 -3.31 -8.37 -3.75
N LYS A 66 -3.15 -9.37 -4.61
CA LYS A 66 -2.67 -9.20 -5.98
C LYS A 66 -3.50 -8.18 -6.75
N SER A 67 -4.82 -8.18 -6.55
CA SER A 67 -5.74 -7.25 -7.21
C SER A 67 -5.52 -5.82 -6.73
N THR A 68 -5.23 -5.64 -5.44
CA THR A 68 -4.85 -4.33 -4.88
C THR A 68 -3.56 -3.82 -5.52
N VAL A 69 -2.52 -4.65 -5.61
CA VAL A 69 -1.25 -4.26 -6.25
C VAL A 69 -1.47 -3.91 -7.72
N CYS A 70 -2.25 -4.70 -8.45
CA CYS A 70 -2.60 -4.43 -9.85
C CYS A 70 -3.28 -3.06 -10.00
N ASN A 71 -4.29 -2.78 -9.17
CA ASN A 71 -5.01 -1.51 -9.19
C ASN A 71 -4.12 -0.32 -8.83
N LEU A 72 -3.23 -0.47 -7.85
CA LEU A 72 -2.29 0.57 -7.45
C LEU A 72 -1.29 0.91 -8.56
N VAL A 73 -0.65 -0.11 -9.13
CA VAL A 73 0.32 0.05 -10.22
C VAL A 73 -0.34 0.66 -11.46
N ASN A 74 -1.54 0.19 -11.83
CA ASN A 74 -2.25 0.70 -12.99
C ASN A 74 -2.75 2.13 -12.79
N THR A 75 -3.28 2.45 -11.61
CA THR A 75 -3.70 3.82 -11.26
C THR A 75 -2.50 4.77 -11.25
N PHE A 76 -1.35 4.32 -10.76
CA PHE A 76 -0.13 5.12 -10.76
C PHE A 76 0.38 5.39 -12.18
N LYS A 77 0.41 4.36 -13.05
CA LYS A 77 0.74 4.52 -14.47
C LYS A 77 -0.22 5.46 -15.18
N LYS A 78 -1.53 5.34 -14.94
CA LYS A 78 -2.55 6.22 -15.53
C LYS A 78 -2.39 7.68 -15.08
N LYS A 79 -1.88 7.93 -13.87
CA LYS A 79 -1.55 9.28 -13.39
C LYS A 79 -0.25 9.84 -13.96
N LYS A 80 0.69 8.98 -14.38
CA LYS A 80 1.94 9.37 -15.06
C LYS A 80 1.76 9.54 -16.58
N ALA A 81 0.78 8.87 -17.19
CA ALA A 81 0.41 9.14 -18.58
C ALA A 81 -0.21 10.54 -18.65
N PRO A 82 0.26 11.44 -19.54
CA PRO A 82 -0.46 12.69 -19.80
C PRO A 82 -1.88 12.32 -20.25
N CYS A 83 -2.85 13.05 -19.72
CA CYS A 83 -4.28 12.94 -20.01
C CYS A 83 -4.52 12.50 -21.46
N GLN A 84 -4.85 11.23 -21.71
CA GLN A 84 -5.46 10.88 -22.98
C GLN A 84 -6.89 11.40 -22.90
N GLU A 85 -7.14 12.48 -23.62
CA GLU A 85 -8.47 13.00 -23.93
C GLU A 85 -9.38 11.82 -24.29
N PRO A 86 -10.62 11.77 -23.77
CA PRO A 86 -11.57 10.76 -24.18
C PRO A 86 -11.85 10.97 -25.66
N ASN A 87 -11.37 10.06 -26.50
CA ASN A 87 -11.72 10.03 -27.90
C ASN A 87 -13.08 9.33 -28.04
N ASN A 88 -14.03 10.13 -28.55
CA ASN A 88 -15.34 9.79 -29.11
C ASN A 88 -16.50 9.51 -28.16
#